data_AF-A0A1F4AZX8-F1
#
_entry.id   AF-A0A1F4AZX8-F1
#
_cell.length_a   1.000
_cell.length_b   1.000
_cell.length_c   1.000
_cell.angle_alpha   90.00
_cell.angle_beta   90.00
_cell.angle_gamma   90.00
#
_symmetry.space_group_name_H-M   'P 1'
#
loop_
_entity.id
_entity.type
_entity.pdbx_description
1 polymer ?
#
loop_
_entity_poly.entity_id
_entity_poly.type
_entity_poly.pdbx_seq_one_letter_code
_entity_poly.pdbx_strand_id
1 'polypeptide(L)'
;MSAGDSDLKLHAVDLPVLKCAKGHAAPVHREFMVWLIHELRDRCVPSIAAGEPKGLLFKKYHCACGAELAAKPGRNGSFSFDLAYPESPAFKVEFELPVYKCGGCGKEQARSAKDLAANTPMTIAALNDAAGFPHSG
;
A
#
# COMPACT_ATOMS: atom_id res chain seq x y z
N MET A 1 5.51 -4.77 -20.87
CA MET A 1 5.10 -4.28 -19.53
C MET A 1 3.89 -5.08 -19.15
N SER A 2 4.06 -6.17 -18.39
CA SER A 2 2.92 -6.94 -17.91
C SER A 2 2.54 -6.35 -16.55
N ALA A 3 1.36 -5.74 -16.50
CA ALA A 3 0.62 -5.56 -15.27
C ALA A 3 0.31 -6.97 -14.75
N GLY A 4 1.25 -7.54 -14.00
CA GLY A 4 0.98 -8.73 -13.21
C GLY A 4 0.18 -8.26 -12.01
N ASP A 5 -1.02 -8.83 -11.83
CA ASP A 5 -1.88 -8.66 -10.65
C ASP A 5 -1.05 -8.33 -9.42
N SER A 6 -1.05 -7.06 -9.02
CA SER A 6 -0.50 -6.71 -7.74
C SER A 6 -1.50 -7.23 -6.72
N ASP A 7 -1.18 -8.33 -6.03
CA ASP A 7 -1.88 -8.79 -4.82
C ASP A 7 -1.82 -7.76 -3.66
N LEU A 8 -1.37 -6.53 -3.94
CA LEU A 8 -1.43 -5.38 -3.04
C LEU A 8 -2.87 -4.89 -3.00
N LYS A 9 -3.47 -4.95 -1.82
CA LYS A 9 -4.77 -4.33 -1.54
C LYS A 9 -4.59 -3.22 -0.50
N LEU A 10 -5.47 -2.24 -0.59
CA LEU A 10 -5.55 -1.14 0.35
C LEU A 10 -6.97 -1.07 0.88
N HIS A 11 -7.10 -1.15 2.20
CA HIS A 11 -8.35 -0.95 2.90
C HIS A 11 -8.25 0.32 3.74
N ALA A 12 -9.36 1.04 3.90
CA ALA A 12 -9.46 2.12 4.86
C ALA A 12 -10.61 1.85 5.82
N VAL A 13 -10.37 2.12 7.10
CA VAL A 13 -11.35 2.04 8.18
C VAL A 13 -11.56 3.45 8.70
N ASP A 14 -12.82 3.84 8.84
CA ASP A 14 -13.23 5.19 9.26
C ASP A 14 -12.69 6.31 8.37
N LEU A 15 -12.53 6.04 7.07
CA LEU A 15 -12.08 7.04 6.09
C LEU A 15 -12.97 8.28 6.17
N PRO A 16 -12.40 9.48 6.33
CA PRO A 16 -13.19 10.69 6.42
C PRO A 16 -13.82 10.99 5.04
N VAL A 17 -15.15 11.02 5.00
CA VAL A 17 -15.93 11.29 3.79
C VAL A 17 -16.98 12.36 4.06
N LEU A 18 -17.20 13.26 3.09
CA LEU A 18 -18.36 14.12 3.07
C LEU A 18 -19.53 13.37 2.47
N LYS A 19 -20.72 13.53 3.07
CA LYS A 19 -21.97 13.02 2.52
C LYS A 19 -22.96 14.16 2.35
N CYS A 20 -23.52 14.30 1.16
CA CYS A 20 -24.61 15.26 0.93
C CYS A 20 -25.96 14.69 1.38
N ALA A 21 -27.00 15.54 1.43
CA ALA A 21 -28.37 15.14 1.77
C ALA A 21 -28.95 14.04 0.85
N LYS A 22 -28.40 13.87 -0.36
CA LYS A 22 -28.78 12.81 -1.31
C LYS A 22 -27.96 11.51 -1.16
N GLY A 23 -27.04 11.44 -0.20
CA GLY A 23 -26.24 10.26 0.09
C GLY A 23 -24.96 10.08 -0.74
N HIS A 24 -24.65 10.98 -1.68
CA HIS A 24 -23.37 10.92 -2.41
C HIS A 24 -22.18 11.15 -1.48
N ALA A 25 -21.12 10.37 -1.68
CA ALA A 25 -19.85 10.50 -0.96
C ALA A 25 -18.84 11.33 -1.76
N ALA A 26 -18.01 12.10 -1.06
CA ALA A 26 -16.89 12.84 -1.62
C ALA A 26 -15.72 12.91 -0.62
N PRO A 27 -14.49 13.15 -1.09
CA PRO A 27 -13.37 13.46 -0.21
C PRO A 27 -13.66 14.66 0.70
N VAL A 28 -13.09 14.67 1.92
CA VAL A 28 -13.24 15.80 2.86
C VAL A 28 -12.63 17.11 2.39
N HIS A 29 -11.71 17.04 1.45
CA HIS A 29 -11.10 18.20 0.84
C HIS A 29 -10.63 17.87 -0.58
N ARG A 30 -10.53 18.87 -1.47
CA ARG A 30 -10.09 18.67 -2.86
C ARG A 30 -8.70 18.03 -2.98
N GLU A 31 -7.81 18.34 -2.02
CA GLU A 31 -6.43 17.83 -1.98
C GLU A 31 -6.30 16.50 -1.24
N PHE A 32 -7.38 16.00 -0.62
CA PHE A 32 -7.31 14.84 0.27
C PHE A 32 -6.72 13.60 -0.42
N MET A 33 -7.13 13.32 -1.66
CA MET A 33 -6.64 12.14 -2.38
C MET A 33 -5.17 12.27 -2.80
N VAL A 34 -4.75 13.47 -3.20
CA VAL A 34 -3.34 13.75 -3.52
C VAL A 34 -2.48 13.62 -2.28
N TRP A 35 -2.93 14.21 -1.16
CA TRP A 35 -2.29 14.04 0.13
C TRP A 35 -2.18 12.56 0.54
N LEU A 36 -3.26 11.79 0.39
CA LEU A 36 -3.26 10.37 0.74
C LEU A 36 -2.24 9.57 -0.08
N ILE A 37 -2.10 9.87 -1.38
CA ILE A 37 -1.06 9.26 -2.23
C ILE A 37 0.34 9.53 -1.65
N HIS A 38 0.63 10.77 -1.28
CA HIS A 38 1.92 11.15 -0.70
C HIS A 38 2.17 10.47 0.65
N GLU A 39 1.18 10.49 1.55
CA GLU A 39 1.29 9.83 2.85
C GLU A 39 1.57 8.33 2.73
N LEU A 40 0.81 7.64 1.87
CA LEU A 40 0.99 6.22 1.65
C LEU A 40 2.35 5.90 1.05
N ARG A 41 2.78 6.64 0.02
CA ARG A 41 4.03 6.41 -0.71
C ARG A 41 5.26 6.78 0.12
N ASP A 42 5.22 7.93 0.78
CA ASP A 42 6.41 8.57 1.34
C ASP A 42 6.58 8.28 2.83
N ARG A 43 5.52 7.87 3.55
CA ARG A 43 5.58 7.50 4.98
C ARG A 43 5.24 6.05 5.25
N CYS A 44 4.13 5.53 4.70
CA CYS A 44 3.68 4.17 5.04
C CYS A 44 4.52 3.10 4.36
N VAL A 45 4.71 3.17 3.05
CA VAL A 45 5.48 2.17 2.29
C VAL A 45 6.92 2.01 2.81
N PRO A 46 7.70 3.07 3.10
CA PRO A 46 9.04 2.93 3.66
C PRO A 46 9.08 2.27 5.04
N SER A 47 7.98 2.30 5.79
CA SER A 47 7.86 1.64 7.09
C SER A 47 7.61 0.13 6.98
N ILE A 48 7.23 -0.36 5.79
CA ILE A 48 7.07 -1.80 5.53
C ILE A 48 8.45 -2.39 5.22
N ALA A 49 8.90 -3.34 6.04
CA ALA A 49 10.13 -4.07 5.76
C ALA A 49 10.05 -4.73 4.37
N ALA A 50 11.09 -4.55 3.57
CA ALA A 50 11.11 -5.04 2.19
C ALA A 50 12.50 -5.56 1.77
N GLY A 51 12.50 -6.41 0.75
CA GLY A 51 13.74 -6.90 0.14
C GLY A 51 14.36 -5.92 -0.85
N GLU A 52 15.66 -6.10 -1.07
CA GLU A 52 16.42 -5.37 -2.09
C GLU A 52 16.76 -6.28 -3.28
N PRO A 53 16.56 -5.83 -4.53
CA PRO A 53 16.93 -6.60 -5.70
C PRO A 53 18.46 -6.64 -5.86
N LYS A 54 19.02 -7.83 -6.08
CA LYS A 54 20.41 -8.04 -6.47
C LYS A 54 20.48 -8.88 -7.76
N GLY A 55 21.48 -8.58 -8.59
CA GLY A 55 21.74 -9.26 -9.87
C GLY A 55 21.05 -8.60 -11.08
N LEU A 56 21.73 -8.58 -12.23
CA LEU A 56 21.23 -7.95 -13.47
C LEU A 56 20.34 -8.86 -14.33
N LEU A 57 20.61 -10.16 -14.39
CA LEU A 57 19.93 -11.11 -15.30
C LEU A 57 18.84 -11.95 -14.60
N PHE A 58 19.05 -12.30 -13.33
CA PHE A 58 18.07 -13.00 -12.49
C PHE A 58 17.93 -12.26 -11.17
N LYS A 59 16.98 -11.34 -11.10
CA LYS A 59 16.75 -10.53 -9.90
C LYS A 59 16.35 -11.42 -8.73
N LYS A 60 17.24 -11.52 -7.76
CA LYS A 60 16.99 -12.15 -6.46
C LYS A 60 16.78 -11.06 -5.42
N TYR A 61 15.84 -11.28 -4.50
CA TYR A 61 15.53 -10.31 -3.46
C TYR A 61 16.18 -10.75 -2.15
N HIS A 62 16.83 -9.81 -1.47
CA HIS A 62 17.58 -10.08 -0.25
C HIS A 62 17.01 -9.31 0.92
N CYS A 63 17.01 -9.94 2.08
CA CYS A 63 16.71 -9.30 3.35
C CYS A 63 17.87 -8.38 3.78
N ALA A 64 17.59 -7.42 4.65
CA ALA A 64 18.61 -6.59 5.30
C ALA A 64 19.67 -7.42 6.06
N CYS A 65 19.35 -8.65 6.49
CA CYS A 65 20.32 -9.57 7.07
C CYS A 65 21.30 -10.19 6.04
N GLY A 66 21.16 -9.87 4.75
CA GLY A 66 22.02 -10.32 3.66
C GLY A 66 21.57 -11.62 2.97
N ALA A 67 20.67 -12.40 3.57
CA ALA A 67 20.19 -13.65 3.01
C ALA A 67 19.06 -13.46 1.99
N GLU A 68 18.96 -14.39 1.04
CA GLU A 68 17.91 -14.41 0.01
C GLU A 68 16.53 -14.65 0.63
N LEU A 69 15.52 -13.99 0.08
CA LEU A 69 14.11 -14.26 0.37
C LEU A 69 13.64 -15.51 -0.38
N ALA A 70 12.65 -16.20 0.16
CA ALA A 70 11.98 -17.29 -0.55
C ALA A 70 11.50 -16.82 -1.95
N ALA A 71 11.57 -17.71 -2.94
CA ALA A 71 11.16 -17.38 -4.31
C ALA A 71 9.64 -17.18 -4.46
N LYS A 72 8.85 -17.77 -3.56
CA LYS A 72 7.39 -17.67 -3.51
C LYS A 72 6.95 -17.05 -2.18
N PRO A 73 5.86 -16.28 -2.15
CA PRO A 73 5.29 -15.79 -0.91
C PRO A 73 4.73 -16.96 -0.09
N GLY A 74 4.79 -16.83 1.24
CA GLY A 74 4.22 -17.83 2.15
C GLY A 74 2.74 -17.59 2.45
N ARG A 75 2.35 -16.32 2.56
CA ARG A 75 1.00 -15.84 2.89
C ARG A 75 0.88 -14.36 2.54
N ASN A 76 -0.32 -13.80 2.73
CA ASN A 76 -0.50 -12.35 2.82
C ASN A 76 -0.24 -11.85 4.25
N GLY A 77 0.43 -10.72 4.35
CA GLY A 77 0.60 -9.94 5.58
C GLY A 77 -0.26 -8.68 5.53
N SER A 78 -0.71 -8.23 6.70
CA SER A 78 -1.41 -6.96 6.90
C SER A 78 -0.47 -5.96 7.58
N PHE A 79 -0.47 -4.71 7.10
CA PHE A 79 0.30 -3.60 7.64
C PHE A 79 -0.63 -2.39 7.82
N SER A 80 -0.94 -2.07 9.08
CA SER A 80 -1.83 -0.97 9.44
C SER A 80 -1.07 0.33 9.75
N PHE A 81 -1.64 1.46 9.33
CA PHE A 81 -1.13 2.79 9.64
C PHE A 81 -2.29 3.70 10.04
N ASP A 82 -2.13 4.45 11.12
CA ASP A 82 -3.05 5.50 11.52
C ASP A 82 -2.64 6.82 10.83
N LEU A 83 -3.59 7.44 10.12
CA LEU A 83 -3.41 8.67 9.37
C LEU A 83 -4.41 9.71 9.85
N ALA A 84 -4.05 10.98 9.73
CA ALA A 84 -4.94 12.10 10.01
C ALA A 84 -4.69 13.20 8.98
N TYR A 85 -5.74 13.52 8.22
CA TYR A 85 -5.73 14.71 7.38
C TYR A 85 -5.97 15.94 8.27
N PRO A 86 -5.33 17.10 7.99
CA PRO A 86 -5.55 18.31 8.79
C PRO A 86 -7.03 18.59 9.02
N GLU A 87 -7.38 18.90 10.27
CA GLU A 87 -8.74 19.24 10.71
C GLU A 87 -9.80 18.14 10.46
N SER A 88 -9.36 16.89 10.23
CA SER A 88 -10.24 15.73 10.07
C SER A 88 -9.99 14.69 11.16
N PRO A 89 -10.99 13.83 11.48
CA PRO A 89 -10.77 12.68 12.33
C PRO A 89 -9.65 11.77 11.78
N ALA A 90 -8.92 11.14 12.69
CA ALA A 90 -7.97 10.10 12.32
C ALA A 90 -8.70 8.88 11.75
N PHE A 91 -8.05 8.20 10.82
CA PHE A 91 -8.54 7.01 10.16
C PHE A 91 -7.40 6.01 9.98
N LYS A 92 -7.73 4.76 9.69
CA LYS A 92 -6.74 3.71 9.50
C LYS A 92 -6.69 3.30 8.04
N VAL A 93 -5.49 3.05 7.56
CA VAL A 93 -5.23 2.36 6.30
C VAL A 93 -4.55 1.04 6.57
N GLU A 94 -4.92 0.02 5.81
CA GLU A 94 -4.33 -1.31 5.90
C GLU A 94 -3.87 -1.76 4.52
N PHE A 95 -2.58 -2.07 4.40
CA PHE A 95 -2.04 -2.76 3.25
C PHE A 95 -2.09 -4.26 3.48
N GLU A 96 -2.75 -4.98 2.57
CA GLU A 96 -2.64 -6.43 2.47
C GLU A 96 -1.75 -6.77 1.28
N LEU A 97 -0.68 -7.55 1.49
CA LEU A 97 0.23 -7.93 0.41
C LEU A 97 0.96 -9.26 0.69
N PRO A 98 1.46 -9.96 -0.34
CA PRO A 98 2.26 -11.16 -0.16
C PRO A 98 3.56 -10.89 0.59
N VAL A 99 3.84 -11.68 1.61
CA VAL A 99 5.09 -11.63 2.39
C VAL A 99 5.97 -12.84 2.13
N TYR A 100 7.28 -12.59 2.15
CA TYR A 100 8.31 -13.54 1.78
C TYR A 100 9.21 -13.80 2.98
N LYS A 101 9.35 -15.08 3.35
CA LYS A 101 10.21 -15.50 4.45
C LYS A 101 11.69 -15.42 4.04
N CYS A 102 12.51 -14.79 4.88
CA CYS A 102 13.96 -14.79 4.71
C CYS A 102 14.56 -16.15 5.07
N GLY A 103 15.42 -16.69 4.20
CA GLY A 103 16.11 -17.97 4.46
C GLY A 103 17.17 -17.92 5.56
N GLY A 104 17.63 -16.72 5.96
CA GLY A 104 18.62 -16.53 7.02
C GLY A 104 17.99 -16.25 8.38
N CYS A 105 17.33 -15.10 8.53
CA CYS A 105 16.78 -14.67 9.83
C CYS A 105 15.33 -15.14 10.08
N GLY A 106 14.67 -15.78 9.10
CA GLY A 106 13.31 -16.29 9.24
C GLY A 106 12.20 -15.24 9.27
N LYS A 107 12.52 -13.94 9.30
CA LYS A 107 11.54 -12.85 9.27
C LYS A 107 10.80 -12.80 7.93
N GLU A 108 9.56 -12.33 7.98
CA GLU A 108 8.73 -12.06 6.81
C GLU A 108 8.79 -10.58 6.45
N GLN A 109 8.78 -10.30 5.15
CA GLN A 109 8.82 -8.94 4.62
C GLN A 109 8.24 -8.88 3.22
N ALA A 110 7.93 -7.67 2.75
CA ALA A 110 7.57 -7.46 1.37
C ALA A 110 8.73 -7.82 0.44
N ARG A 111 8.40 -8.10 -0.83
CA ARG A 111 9.43 -8.42 -1.83
C ARG A 111 10.35 -7.23 -2.12
N SER A 112 9.75 -6.06 -2.33
CA SER A 112 10.40 -4.86 -2.86
C SER A 112 9.64 -3.60 -2.45
N ALA A 113 10.29 -2.67 -1.77
CA ALA A 113 9.69 -1.37 -1.45
C ALA A 113 9.40 -0.56 -2.71
N LYS A 114 10.22 -0.74 -3.76
CA LYS A 114 10.01 -0.10 -5.06
C LYS A 114 8.73 -0.58 -5.73
N ASP A 115 8.47 -1.89 -5.68
CA ASP A 115 7.26 -2.45 -6.31
C ASP A 115 6.02 -2.04 -5.51
N LEU A 116 6.13 -1.96 -4.17
CA LEU A 116 5.05 -1.43 -3.34
C LEU A 116 4.71 0.01 -3.73
N ALA A 117 5.70 0.90 -3.74
CA ALA A 117 5.51 2.31 -4.09
C ALA A 117 4.96 2.51 -5.51
N ALA A 118 5.37 1.67 -6.47
CA ALA A 118 4.90 1.73 -7.84
C ALA A 118 3.42 1.33 -7.99
N ASN A 119 2.93 0.42 -7.14
CA ASN A 119 1.55 -0.08 -7.19
C ASN A 119 0.57 0.68 -6.27
N THR A 120 1.08 1.46 -5.29
CA THR A 120 0.24 2.26 -4.39
C THR A 120 -0.78 3.17 -5.10
N PRO A 121 -0.47 3.88 -6.20
CA PRO A 121 -1.47 4.70 -6.89
C PRO A 121 -2.67 3.90 -7.41
N MET A 122 -2.46 2.67 -7.89
CA MET A 122 -3.54 1.81 -8.38
C MET A 122 -4.47 1.36 -7.25
N THR A 123 -3.92 1.06 -6.07
CA THR A 123 -4.75 0.66 -4.93
C THR A 123 -5.55 1.81 -4.33
N ILE A 124 -5.08 3.05 -4.49
CA ILE A 124 -5.83 4.25 -4.12
C ILE A 124 -7.01 4.49 -5.06
N ALA A 125 -6.85 4.22 -6.37
CA ALA A 125 -7.97 4.27 -7.29
C ALA A 125 -9.07 3.27 -6.87
N ALA A 126 -8.69 2.03 -6.58
CA ALA A 126 -9.63 1.02 -6.07
C ALA A 126 -10.28 1.43 -4.72
N LEU A 127 -9.54 2.09 -3.83
CA LEU A 127 -10.08 2.65 -2.59
C LEU A 127 -11.12 3.75 -2.86
N ASN A 128 -10.84 4.62 -3.83
CA ASN A 128 -11.75 5.70 -4.24
C ASN A 128 -13.10 5.15 -4.72
N ASP A 129 -13.04 4.11 -5.53
CA ASP A 129 -14.19 3.43 -6.10
C ASP A 129 -15.00 2.77 -4.97
N ALA A 130 -14.32 2.09 -4.05
CA ALA A 130 -14.95 1.47 -2.87
C ALA A 130 -15.58 2.50 -1.92
N ALA A 131 -15.01 3.71 -1.84
CA ALA A 131 -15.56 4.82 -1.05
C ALA A 131 -16.76 5.50 -1.75
N GLY A 132 -17.06 5.14 -3.00
CA GLY A 132 -18.17 5.69 -3.78
C GLY A 132 -17.95 7.14 -4.18
N PHE A 133 -16.70 7.58 -4.30
CA PHE A 133 -16.39 8.93 -4.74
C PHE A 133 -16.64 9.09 -6.24
N PRO A 134 -17.14 10.25 -6.70
CA PRO A 134 -17.34 10.48 -8.11
C PRO A 134 -16.00 10.47 -8.84
N HIS A 135 -15.90 9.70 -9.91
CA HIS A 135 -14.84 9.88 -10.90
C HIS A 135 -15.06 11.25 -11.54
N SER A 136 -14.07 12.14 -11.44
CA SER A 136 -14.12 13.40 -12.19
C SER A 136 -14.17 13.05 -13.68
N GLY A 137 -15.28 13.39 -14.33
CA GLY A 137 -15.40 13.37 -15.79
C GLY A 137 -14.66 14.53 -16.42
#